data_AF-W8RVZ3-F1
#
_entry.id   AF-W8RVZ3-F1
#
_cell.length_a   1.000
_cell.length_b   1.000
_cell.length_c   1.000
_cell.angle_alpha   90.00
_cell.angle_beta   90.00
_cell.angle_gamma   90.00
#
_symmetry.space_group_name_H-M   'P 1'
#
loop_
_entity.id
_entity.type
_entity.pdbx_description
1 polymer ?
#
loop_
_entity_poly.entity_id
_entity_poly.type
_entity_poly.pdbx_seq_one_letter_code
_entity_poly.pdbx_strand_id
1 'polypeptide(L)'
;MRRVIALSLLAGLIVIAALYLSGGDRVIAAWATEGQRTAQTAMARALRALRAGEPGAFAALIAVCFGYGFFHAAGPGHGKLLIGGYGAARRVGAGRLAGVALMASLAQGASAVALVGTGLWLLGWGRQQMTDMADRLFDPLSYGAIALIGLWLAWRGLRSLRRRAAQKAPDHPHHCDGPVCTTCGHAHAPDPAQVARASSPREMAALIGAVALRPCTGALFLLILTARMEIFGLGIAGVLAMALGTASVTVAVALAAVWARRGVVDGLSGSAARLAAVQPGIEIAVGLSIAWIAGTIALAAL
;
A
#
# COMPACT_ATOMS: atom_id res chain seq x y z
N MET A 1 19.88 -14.64 -21.09
CA MET A 1 18.83 -14.36 -20.09
C MET A 1 19.37 -13.61 -18.86
N ARG A 2 20.31 -14.15 -18.06
CA ARG A 2 20.87 -13.47 -16.86
C ARG A 2 21.36 -12.01 -17.09
N ARG A 3 22.00 -11.73 -18.22
CA ARG A 3 22.40 -10.35 -18.60
C ARG A 3 21.19 -9.46 -18.87
N VAL A 4 20.15 -9.97 -19.52
CA VAL A 4 18.92 -9.21 -19.83
C VAL A 4 18.21 -8.81 -18.53
N ILE A 5 18.07 -9.70 -17.54
CA ILE A 5 17.44 -9.35 -16.25
C ILE A 5 18.28 -8.39 -15.42
N ALA A 6 19.59 -8.57 -15.35
CA ALA A 6 20.47 -7.62 -14.67
C ALA A 6 20.40 -6.23 -15.34
N LEU A 7 20.34 -6.19 -16.68
CA LEU A 7 20.14 -4.97 -17.44
C LEU A 7 18.73 -4.38 -17.24
N SER A 8 17.68 -5.18 -17.10
CA SER A 8 16.32 -4.69 -16.82
C SER A 8 16.18 -4.12 -15.40
N LEU A 9 16.78 -4.77 -14.39
CA LEU A 9 16.83 -4.27 -13.02
C LEU A 9 17.66 -2.99 -12.92
N LEU A 10 18.83 -2.99 -13.55
CA LEU A 10 19.70 -1.83 -13.61
C LEU A 10 19.03 -0.69 -14.39
N ALA A 11 18.37 -0.96 -15.52
CA ALA A 11 17.59 0.01 -16.26
C ALA A 11 16.42 0.55 -15.42
N GLY A 12 15.72 -0.30 -14.66
CA GLY A 12 14.67 0.15 -13.73
C GLY A 12 15.22 1.06 -12.64
N LEU A 13 16.35 0.70 -12.03
CA LEU A 13 17.06 1.53 -11.05
C LEU A 13 17.55 2.85 -11.66
N ILE A 14 18.09 2.81 -12.88
CA ILE A 14 18.53 3.99 -13.63
C ILE A 14 17.34 4.89 -13.97
N VAL A 15 16.19 4.32 -14.37
CA VAL A 15 14.97 5.10 -14.64
C VAL A 15 14.45 5.74 -13.36
N ILE A 16 14.40 5.01 -12.24
CA ILE A 16 13.99 5.58 -10.94
C ILE A 16 14.96 6.68 -10.49
N ALA A 17 16.27 6.42 -10.60
CA ALA A 17 17.31 7.40 -10.25
C ALA A 17 17.26 8.61 -11.18
N ALA A 18 17.07 8.43 -12.49
CA ALA A 18 16.93 9.51 -13.46
C ALA A 18 15.66 10.30 -13.22
N LEU A 19 14.53 9.67 -12.88
CA LEU A 19 13.30 10.35 -12.51
C LEU A 19 13.47 11.20 -11.24
N TYR A 20 14.21 10.70 -10.25
CA TYR A 20 14.49 11.45 -9.02
C TYR A 20 15.49 12.59 -9.24
N LEU A 21 16.61 12.32 -9.94
CA LEU A 21 17.66 13.30 -10.19
C LEU A 21 17.23 14.40 -11.19
N SER A 22 16.35 14.08 -12.14
CA SER A 22 15.75 15.06 -13.06
C SER A 22 14.63 15.89 -12.40
N GLY A 23 14.18 15.52 -11.21
CA GLY A 23 13.01 16.12 -10.55
C GLY A 23 11.67 15.72 -11.20
N GLY A 24 11.64 14.69 -12.04
CA GLY A 24 10.40 14.17 -12.64
C GLY A 24 9.40 13.67 -11.59
N ASP A 25 9.88 13.16 -10.45
CA ASP A 25 9.07 12.84 -9.28
C ASP A 25 8.32 14.06 -8.74
N ARG A 26 8.97 15.23 -8.70
CA ARG A 26 8.36 16.50 -8.28
C ARG A 26 7.30 16.97 -9.27
N VAL A 27 7.51 16.75 -10.57
CA VAL A 27 6.53 17.08 -11.62
C VAL A 27 5.28 16.22 -11.47
N ILE A 28 5.44 14.91 -11.28
CA ILE A 28 4.31 13.99 -11.05
C ILE A 28 3.56 14.37 -9.76
N ALA A 29 4.29 14.68 -8.68
CA ALA A 29 3.70 15.11 -7.43
C ALA A 29 2.88 16.41 -7.61
N ALA A 30 3.45 17.42 -8.30
CA ALA A 30 2.78 18.68 -8.56
C ALA A 30 1.51 18.50 -9.42
N TRP A 31 1.59 17.69 -10.49
CA TRP A 31 0.44 17.36 -11.33
C TRP A 31 -0.67 16.66 -10.53
N ALA A 32 -0.31 15.69 -9.69
CA ALA A 32 -1.27 14.99 -8.85
C ALA A 32 -1.92 15.91 -7.81
N THR A 33 -1.14 16.79 -7.17
CA THR A 33 -1.68 17.78 -6.23
C THR A 33 -2.62 18.75 -6.94
N GLU A 34 -2.28 19.21 -8.15
CA GLU A 34 -3.14 20.11 -8.90
C GLU A 34 -4.44 19.44 -9.36
N GLY A 35 -4.37 18.19 -9.79
CA GLY A 35 -5.53 17.37 -10.08
C GLY A 35 -6.46 17.21 -8.87
N GLN A 36 -5.90 16.99 -7.67
CA GLN A 36 -6.68 16.96 -6.42
C GLN A 36 -7.38 18.28 -6.13
N ARG A 37 -6.69 19.41 -6.26
CA ARG A 37 -7.28 20.75 -6.04
C ARG A 37 -8.41 21.02 -7.03
N THR A 38 -8.17 20.75 -8.31
CA THR A 38 -9.16 20.91 -9.37
C THR A 38 -10.41 20.05 -9.10
N ALA A 39 -10.22 18.79 -8.75
CA ALA A 39 -11.33 17.89 -8.40
C ALA A 39 -12.07 18.38 -7.14
N GLN A 40 -11.37 18.88 -6.11
CA GLN A 40 -11.99 19.41 -4.90
C GLN A 40 -12.86 20.65 -5.16
N THR A 41 -12.39 21.58 -5.99
CA THR A 41 -13.22 22.71 -6.44
C THR A 41 -14.41 22.24 -7.27
N ALA A 42 -14.23 21.24 -8.12
CA ALA A 42 -15.32 20.65 -8.91
C ALA A 42 -16.36 19.93 -8.03
N MET A 43 -15.97 19.29 -6.92
CA MET A 43 -16.91 18.69 -5.97
C MET A 43 -17.87 19.75 -5.41
N ALA A 44 -17.35 20.92 -5.02
CA ALA A 44 -18.19 22.01 -4.52
C ALA A 44 -19.16 22.57 -5.59
N ARG A 45 -18.78 22.54 -6.87
CA ARG A 45 -19.71 22.89 -7.97
C ARG A 45 -20.77 21.81 -8.16
N ALA A 46 -20.38 20.54 -8.19
CA ALA A 46 -21.30 19.42 -8.35
C ALA A 46 -22.33 19.34 -7.21
N LEU A 47 -21.92 19.62 -5.97
CA LEU A 47 -22.82 19.69 -4.82
C LEU A 47 -23.85 20.82 -4.95
N ARG A 48 -23.46 21.99 -5.48
CA ARG A 48 -24.40 23.10 -5.75
C ARG A 48 -25.40 22.74 -6.85
N ALA A 49 -24.93 22.16 -7.95
CA ALA A 49 -25.78 21.68 -9.04
C ALA A 49 -26.78 20.62 -8.54
N LEU A 50 -26.32 19.71 -7.68
CA LEU A 50 -27.15 18.67 -7.06
C LEU A 50 -28.24 19.26 -6.16
N ARG A 51 -27.96 20.35 -5.43
CA ARG A 51 -28.98 21.08 -4.67
C ARG A 51 -29.94 21.88 -5.55
N ALA A 52 -29.47 22.38 -6.68
CA ALA A 52 -30.32 23.05 -7.66
C ALA A 52 -31.22 22.07 -8.46
N GLY A 53 -31.08 20.76 -8.23
CA GLY A 53 -31.86 19.75 -8.95
C GLY A 53 -31.43 19.57 -10.40
N GLU A 54 -30.20 19.97 -10.76
CA GLU A 54 -29.73 19.87 -12.14
C GLU A 54 -29.60 18.39 -12.58
N PRO A 55 -30.08 18.04 -13.78
CA PRO A 55 -29.97 16.68 -14.30
C PRO A 55 -28.50 16.30 -14.48
N GLY A 56 -28.15 15.09 -14.03
CA GLY A 56 -26.78 14.57 -14.14
C GLY A 56 -25.80 15.04 -13.05
N ALA A 57 -26.21 15.96 -12.16
CA ALA A 57 -25.33 16.48 -11.10
C ALA A 57 -24.79 15.39 -10.16
N PHE A 58 -25.58 14.35 -9.87
CA PHE A 58 -25.13 13.22 -9.06
C PHE A 58 -24.04 12.41 -9.79
N ALA A 59 -24.24 12.09 -11.07
CA ALA A 59 -23.24 11.40 -11.87
C ALA A 59 -21.94 12.21 -11.98
N ALA A 60 -22.05 13.54 -12.16
CA ALA A 60 -20.92 14.46 -12.14
C ALA A 60 -20.19 14.43 -10.78
N LEU A 61 -20.92 14.43 -9.66
CA LEU A 61 -20.33 14.31 -8.33
C LEU A 61 -19.55 13.00 -8.18
N ILE A 62 -20.13 11.87 -8.58
CA ILE A 62 -19.48 10.55 -8.53
C ILE A 62 -18.21 10.53 -9.39
N ALA A 63 -18.27 11.04 -10.62
CA ALA A 63 -17.12 11.11 -11.53
C ALA A 63 -15.99 11.98 -10.96
N VAL A 64 -16.32 13.14 -10.41
CA VAL A 64 -15.34 14.04 -9.77
C VAL A 64 -14.74 13.42 -8.53
N CYS A 65 -15.54 12.75 -7.68
CA CYS A 65 -15.04 12.07 -6.48
C CYS A 65 -14.08 10.92 -6.85
N PHE A 66 -14.42 10.13 -7.87
CA PHE A 66 -13.49 9.14 -8.43
C PHE A 66 -12.19 9.78 -8.92
N GLY A 67 -12.29 10.87 -9.68
CA GLY A 67 -11.13 11.64 -10.16
C GLY A 67 -10.25 12.16 -9.03
N TYR A 68 -10.83 12.72 -7.96
CA TYR A 68 -10.08 13.11 -6.77
C TYR A 68 -9.32 11.92 -6.20
N GLY A 69 -9.98 10.77 -6.02
CA GLY A 69 -9.36 9.55 -5.49
C GLY A 69 -8.20 9.07 -6.33
N PHE A 70 -8.34 9.10 -7.66
CA PHE A 70 -7.26 8.78 -8.60
C PHE A 70 -6.06 9.71 -8.41
N PHE A 71 -6.24 11.03 -8.42
CA PHE A 71 -5.15 11.99 -8.23
C PHE A 71 -4.55 11.94 -6.83
N HIS A 72 -5.36 11.64 -5.82
CA HIS A 72 -4.92 11.38 -4.45
C HIS A 72 -3.95 10.21 -4.38
N ALA A 73 -4.33 9.10 -5.02
CA ALA A 73 -3.46 7.94 -5.10
C ALA A 73 -2.30 8.11 -6.09
N ALA A 74 -2.35 9.01 -7.07
CA ALA A 74 -1.25 9.22 -8.01
C ALA A 74 -0.08 10.02 -7.39
N GLY A 75 -0.38 10.95 -6.48
CA GLY A 75 0.66 11.74 -5.78
C GLY A 75 1.49 10.89 -4.80
N PRO A 76 2.63 11.38 -4.29
CA PRO A 76 3.44 10.64 -3.31
C PRO A 76 2.59 10.26 -2.08
N GLY A 77 2.70 9.03 -1.58
CA GLY A 77 1.87 8.58 -0.46
C GLY A 77 2.18 7.19 0.06
N HIS A 78 1.86 6.98 1.34
CA HIS A 78 2.26 5.83 2.15
C HIS A 78 1.65 4.49 1.70
N GLY A 79 0.39 4.48 1.26
CA GLY A 79 -0.29 3.24 0.83
C GLY A 79 0.41 2.58 -0.36
N LYS A 80 0.95 3.37 -1.30
CA LYS A 80 1.72 2.86 -2.44
C LYS A 80 3.07 2.29 -2.02
N LEU A 81 3.76 2.97 -1.12
CA LEU A 81 5.04 2.51 -0.57
C LEU A 81 4.85 1.17 0.13
N LEU A 82 3.82 1.04 0.98
CA LEU A 82 3.55 -0.19 1.71
C LEU A 82 3.12 -1.32 0.78
N ILE A 83 2.12 -1.11 -0.08
CA ILE A 83 1.58 -2.16 -0.96
C ILE A 83 2.60 -2.57 -2.03
N GLY A 84 3.25 -1.59 -2.67
CA GLY A 84 4.29 -1.83 -3.66
C GLY A 84 5.52 -2.49 -3.05
N GLY A 85 5.98 -2.00 -1.91
CA GLY A 85 7.11 -2.58 -1.18
C GLY A 85 6.80 -3.99 -0.67
N TYR A 86 5.64 -4.22 -0.05
CA TYR A 86 5.21 -5.55 0.36
C TYR A 86 5.10 -6.50 -0.83
N GLY A 87 4.56 -6.03 -1.96
CA GLY A 87 4.53 -6.74 -3.22
C GLY A 87 5.92 -7.09 -3.75
N ALA A 88 6.90 -6.21 -3.64
CA ALA A 88 8.27 -6.51 -4.04
C ALA A 88 8.95 -7.50 -3.08
N ALA A 89 8.74 -7.34 -1.77
CA ALA A 89 9.40 -8.11 -0.73
C ALA A 89 8.85 -9.53 -0.58
N ARG A 90 7.53 -9.73 -0.72
CA ARG A 90 6.86 -10.99 -0.39
C ARG A 90 6.31 -11.67 -1.63
N ARG A 91 6.33 -13.01 -1.62
CA ARG A 91 5.71 -13.84 -2.67
C ARG A 91 4.19 -13.91 -2.53
N VAL A 92 3.53 -12.76 -2.63
CA VAL A 92 2.07 -12.67 -2.67
C VAL A 92 1.56 -12.72 -4.10
N GLY A 93 0.43 -13.41 -4.32
CA GLY A 93 -0.23 -13.47 -5.62
C GLY A 93 -0.87 -12.13 -6.00
N ALA A 94 -0.88 -11.80 -7.29
CA ALA A 94 -1.40 -10.54 -7.82
C ALA A 94 -2.84 -10.24 -7.36
N GLY A 95 -3.76 -11.21 -7.48
CA GLY A 95 -5.16 -11.03 -7.07
C GLY A 95 -5.32 -10.78 -5.56
N ARG A 96 -4.52 -11.44 -4.71
CA ARG A 96 -4.57 -11.20 -3.25
C ARG A 96 -4.06 -9.80 -2.90
N LEU A 97 -2.95 -9.36 -3.50
CA LEU A 97 -2.41 -8.04 -3.24
C LEU A 97 -3.31 -6.91 -3.79
N ALA A 98 -3.92 -7.13 -4.97
CA ALA A 98 -4.95 -6.24 -5.50
C ALA A 98 -6.16 -6.16 -4.56
N GLY A 99 -6.60 -7.30 -4.01
CA GLY A 99 -7.66 -7.33 -2.99
C GLY A 99 -7.28 -6.55 -1.73
N VAL A 100 -6.05 -6.68 -1.23
CA VAL A 100 -5.56 -5.86 -0.10
C VAL A 100 -5.59 -4.37 -0.44
N ALA A 101 -5.14 -3.97 -1.63
CA ALA A 101 -5.14 -2.57 -2.06
C ALA A 101 -6.57 -1.99 -2.14
N LEU A 102 -7.50 -2.75 -2.73
CA LEU A 102 -8.92 -2.37 -2.80
C LEU A 102 -9.54 -2.25 -1.41
N MET A 103 -9.36 -3.26 -0.56
CA MET A 103 -9.92 -3.27 0.80
C MET A 103 -9.32 -2.18 1.68
N ALA A 104 -8.02 -1.91 1.55
CA ALA A 104 -7.36 -0.80 2.24
C ALA A 104 -7.97 0.55 1.83
N SER A 105 -8.20 0.75 0.52
CA SER A 105 -8.83 1.97 0.00
C SER A 105 -10.27 2.16 0.49
N LEU A 106 -11.07 1.10 0.47
CA LEU A 106 -12.45 1.11 0.99
C LEU A 106 -12.48 1.36 2.50
N ALA A 107 -11.60 0.70 3.26
CA ALA A 107 -11.48 0.89 4.70
C ALA A 107 -11.04 2.32 5.07
N GLN A 108 -10.23 2.98 4.23
CA GLN A 108 -9.87 4.38 4.38
C GLN A 108 -11.06 5.32 4.16
N GLY A 109 -11.93 5.02 3.18
CA GLY A 109 -13.21 5.71 3.02
C GLY A 109 -14.12 5.51 4.22
N ALA A 110 -14.20 4.27 4.73
CA ALA A 110 -15.00 3.93 5.91
C ALA A 110 -14.50 4.63 7.18
N SER A 111 -13.18 4.74 7.38
CA SER A 111 -12.62 5.48 8.53
C SER A 111 -12.95 6.97 8.48
N ALA A 112 -12.97 7.57 7.28
CA ALA A 112 -13.44 8.94 7.10
C ALA A 112 -14.94 9.10 7.42
N VAL A 113 -15.79 8.19 6.94
CA VAL A 113 -17.23 8.19 7.26
C VAL A 113 -17.45 8.03 8.77
N ALA A 114 -16.73 7.12 9.42
CA ALA A 114 -16.80 6.91 10.86
C ALA A 114 -16.35 8.16 11.64
N LEU A 115 -15.19 8.74 11.29
CA LEU A 115 -14.69 9.95 11.94
C LEU A 115 -15.67 11.11 11.81
N VAL A 116 -16.16 11.38 10.59
CA VAL A 116 -17.09 12.50 10.38
C VAL A 116 -18.44 12.24 11.05
N GLY A 117 -18.97 11.03 10.96
CA GLY A 117 -20.25 10.71 11.57
C GLY A 117 -20.22 10.77 13.10
N THR A 118 -19.21 10.16 13.71
CA THR A 118 -19.00 10.25 15.16
C THR A 118 -18.72 11.69 15.59
N GLY A 119 -17.86 12.40 14.86
CA GLY A 119 -17.53 13.81 15.14
C GLY A 119 -18.78 14.69 15.15
N LEU A 120 -19.62 14.62 14.13
CA LEU A 120 -20.81 15.47 14.00
C LEU A 120 -21.91 15.10 15.00
N TRP A 121 -22.29 13.83 15.09
CA TRP A 121 -23.52 13.42 15.79
C TRP A 121 -23.31 12.96 17.23
N LEU A 122 -22.11 12.50 17.59
CA LEU A 122 -21.83 12.03 18.95
C LEU A 122 -21.02 13.04 19.76
N LEU A 123 -20.11 13.77 19.10
CA LEU A 123 -19.13 14.63 19.78
C LEU A 123 -19.37 16.13 19.58
N GLY A 124 -20.28 16.51 18.68
CA GLY A 124 -20.58 17.92 18.37
C GLY A 124 -19.39 18.68 17.76
N TRP A 125 -18.48 17.98 17.09
CA TRP A 125 -17.28 18.55 16.50
C TRP A 125 -17.56 19.31 15.21
N GLY A 126 -16.83 20.41 15.03
CA GLY A 126 -16.73 21.14 13.77
C GLY A 126 -15.63 20.59 12.86
N ARG A 127 -15.54 21.18 11.65
CA ARG A 127 -14.56 20.80 10.62
C ARG A 127 -13.13 20.82 11.14
N GLN A 128 -12.74 21.87 11.86
CA GLN A 128 -11.37 22.05 12.32
C GLN A 128 -10.93 20.92 13.26
N GLN A 129 -11.75 20.55 14.24
CA GLN A 129 -11.44 19.47 15.18
C GLN A 129 -11.28 18.13 14.48
N MET A 130 -12.14 17.80 13.52
CA MET A 130 -12.02 16.55 12.75
C MET A 130 -10.79 16.54 11.83
N THR A 131 -10.46 17.67 11.21
CA THR A 131 -9.24 17.80 10.39
C THR A 131 -7.98 17.74 11.26
N ASP A 132 -7.96 18.42 12.40
CA ASP A 132 -6.84 18.37 13.35
C ASP A 132 -6.64 16.94 13.89
N MET A 133 -7.73 16.21 14.15
CA MET A 133 -7.66 14.80 14.56
C MET A 133 -7.09 13.91 13.46
N ALA A 134 -7.49 14.12 12.20
CA ALA A 134 -6.92 13.43 11.05
C ALA A 134 -5.40 13.70 10.93
N ASP A 135 -5.01 14.97 10.94
CA ASP A 135 -3.65 15.39 10.63
C ASP A 135 -2.65 15.21 11.79
N ARG A 136 -3.08 15.36 13.04
CA ARG A 136 -2.17 15.31 14.21
C ARG A 136 -2.15 13.95 14.91
N LEU A 137 -3.18 13.12 14.72
CA LEU A 137 -3.24 11.81 15.36
C LEU A 137 -3.20 10.69 14.32
N PHE A 138 -4.20 10.62 13.43
CA PHE A 138 -4.34 9.49 12.53
C PHE A 138 -3.20 9.41 11.49
N ASP A 139 -2.76 10.55 10.98
CA ASP A 139 -1.62 10.67 10.08
C ASP A 139 -0.32 10.06 10.66
N PRO A 140 0.25 10.58 11.77
CA PRO A 140 1.49 10.03 12.33
C PRO A 140 1.33 8.60 12.81
N LEU A 141 0.16 8.22 13.36
CA LEU A 141 -0.10 6.83 13.75
C LEU A 141 -0.07 5.88 12.54
N SER A 142 -0.63 6.28 11.40
CA SER A 142 -0.61 5.46 10.17
C SER A 142 0.83 5.26 9.70
N TYR A 143 1.62 6.34 9.63
CA TYR A 143 3.03 6.25 9.27
C TYR A 143 3.85 5.42 10.26
N GLY A 144 3.59 5.56 11.57
CA GLY A 144 4.21 4.73 12.61
C GLY A 144 3.88 3.24 12.44
N ALA A 145 2.62 2.90 12.18
CA ALA A 145 2.21 1.52 11.91
C ALA A 145 2.90 0.95 10.65
N ILE A 146 3.01 1.75 9.59
CA ILE A 146 3.72 1.36 8.36
C ILE A 146 5.22 1.15 8.63
N ALA A 147 5.84 2.01 9.44
CA ALA A 147 7.24 1.87 9.83
C ALA A 147 7.47 0.56 10.60
N LEU A 148 6.58 0.23 11.54
CA LEU A 148 6.61 -1.04 12.29
C LEU A 148 6.47 -2.26 11.36
N ILE A 149 5.62 -2.19 10.34
CA ILE A 149 5.52 -3.26 9.33
C ILE A 149 6.83 -3.39 8.54
N GLY A 150 7.47 -2.28 8.19
CA GLY A 150 8.80 -2.27 7.56
C GLY A 150 9.86 -2.95 8.43
N LEU A 151 9.94 -2.59 9.72
CA LEU A 151 10.85 -3.22 10.69
C LEU A 151 10.57 -4.70 10.86
N TRP A 152 9.30 -5.09 10.90
CA TRP A 152 8.88 -6.48 10.99
C TRP A 152 9.31 -7.30 9.75
N LEU A 153 9.19 -6.75 8.54
CA LEU A 153 9.71 -7.37 7.31
C LEU A 153 11.24 -7.54 7.38
N ALA A 154 11.95 -6.51 7.85
CA ALA A 154 13.41 -6.56 7.98
C ALA A 154 13.86 -7.60 8.99
N TRP A 155 13.22 -7.67 10.17
CA TRP A 155 13.49 -8.70 11.17
C TRP A 155 13.22 -10.09 10.59
N ARG A 156 12.09 -10.30 9.92
CA ARG A 156 11.77 -11.58 9.30
C ARG A 156 12.84 -12.03 8.30
N GLY A 157 13.32 -11.12 7.46
CA GLY A 157 14.43 -11.40 6.54
C GLY A 157 15.72 -11.76 7.29
N LEU A 158 16.07 -11.04 8.36
CA LEU A 158 17.23 -11.33 9.21
C LEU A 158 17.13 -12.71 9.89
N ARG A 159 15.94 -13.08 10.38
CA ARG A 159 15.70 -14.40 10.99
C ARG A 159 15.83 -15.52 9.96
N SER A 160 15.41 -15.28 8.72
CA SER A 160 15.60 -16.22 7.61
C SER A 160 17.08 -16.44 7.29
N LEU A 161 17.89 -15.37 7.28
CA LEU A 161 19.35 -15.47 7.12
C LEU A 161 20.01 -16.25 8.26
N ARG A 162 19.67 -15.94 9.52
CA ARG A 162 20.22 -16.63 10.70
C ARG A 162 19.93 -18.13 10.70
N ARG A 163 18.70 -18.53 10.34
CA ARG A 163 18.31 -19.96 10.22
C ARG A 163 19.13 -20.70 9.16
N ARG A 164 19.40 -20.05 8.02
CA ARG A 164 20.24 -20.62 6.95
C ARG A 164 21.70 -20.75 7.36
N ALA A 165 22.23 -19.76 8.08
CA ALA A 165 23.59 -19.83 8.62
C ALA A 165 23.75 -21.00 9.61
N ALA A 166 22.76 -21.22 10.48
CA ALA A 166 22.75 -22.35 11.42
C ALA A 166 22.69 -23.73 10.73
N GLN A 167 22.04 -23.83 9.56
CA GLN A 167 21.96 -25.07 8.76
C GLN A 167 23.25 -25.39 7.99
N LYS A 168 24.23 -24.48 7.97
CA LYS A 168 25.49 -24.62 7.24
C LYS A 168 26.67 -25.09 8.12
N ALA A 169 26.39 -25.52 9.35
CA ALA A 169 27.37 -26.16 10.23
C ALA A 169 27.80 -27.54 9.65
N PRO A 170 29.01 -28.06 9.99
CA PRO A 170 29.72 -29.06 9.18
C PRO A 170 28.99 -30.39 9.00
N ASP A 171 29.11 -30.95 7.79
CA ASP A 171 28.53 -32.23 7.32
C ASP A 171 28.90 -33.43 8.20
N HIS A 172 27.89 -34.20 8.58
CA HIS A 172 28.01 -35.66 8.75
C HIS A 172 27.33 -36.33 7.55
N PRO A 173 27.97 -37.30 6.88
CA PRO A 173 27.43 -37.88 5.65
C PRO A 173 26.23 -38.77 5.96
N HIS A 174 25.02 -38.32 5.61
CA HIS A 174 23.82 -39.14 5.64
C HIS A 174 23.18 -39.19 4.25
N HIS A 175 23.16 -40.37 3.65
CA HIS A 175 22.41 -40.65 2.43
C HIS A 175 20.90 -40.58 2.71
N CYS A 176 20.14 -39.87 1.89
CA CYS A 176 18.68 -39.76 2.02
C CYS A 176 18.00 -39.98 0.66
N ASP A 177 17.30 -41.11 0.52
CA ASP A 177 16.46 -41.42 -0.63
C ASP A 177 15.01 -40.98 -0.36
N GLY A 178 14.72 -39.67 -0.38
CA GLY A 178 13.34 -39.17 -0.32
C GLY A 178 13.15 -37.75 0.24
N PRO A 179 11.96 -37.14 0.01
CA PRO A 179 11.63 -35.77 0.47
C PRO A 179 11.38 -35.63 1.98
N VAL A 180 11.17 -36.75 2.68
CA VAL A 180 11.05 -36.82 4.14
C VAL A 180 12.12 -37.77 4.64
N CYS A 181 12.99 -37.31 5.55
CA CYS A 181 14.01 -38.16 6.14
C CYS A 181 13.34 -39.17 7.07
N THR A 182 13.55 -40.47 6.82
CA THR A 182 12.99 -41.57 7.61
C THR A 182 13.55 -41.64 9.03
N THR A 183 14.71 -41.02 9.28
CA THR A 183 15.41 -41.06 10.57
C THR A 183 14.86 -40.06 11.59
N CYS A 184 14.36 -38.90 11.13
CA CYS A 184 13.83 -37.85 12.00
C CYS A 184 12.37 -37.51 11.71
N GLY A 185 11.78 -37.94 10.59
CA GLY A 185 10.37 -37.73 10.27
C GLY A 185 10.01 -36.28 9.95
N HIS A 186 10.98 -35.47 9.49
CA HIS A 186 10.74 -34.07 9.13
C HIS A 186 11.26 -33.76 7.72
N ALA A 187 10.60 -32.84 7.03
CA ALA A 187 11.11 -32.26 5.79
C ALA A 187 12.19 -31.21 6.11
N HIS A 188 13.41 -31.37 5.57
CA HIS A 188 14.52 -30.44 5.81
C HIS A 188 14.36 -29.07 5.13
N ALA A 189 13.37 -28.93 4.23
CA ALA A 189 12.98 -27.67 3.64
C ALA A 189 11.45 -27.62 3.50
N PRO A 190 10.79 -26.49 3.86
CA PRO A 190 9.38 -26.30 3.56
C PRO A 190 9.17 -26.38 2.04
N ASP A 191 8.11 -27.06 1.61
CA ASP A 191 7.73 -27.14 0.20
C ASP A 191 7.70 -25.72 -0.42
N PRO A 192 8.40 -25.46 -1.54
CA PRO A 192 8.37 -24.19 -2.24
C PRO A 192 6.95 -23.68 -2.53
N ALA A 193 5.96 -24.57 -2.74
CA ALA A 193 4.57 -24.19 -2.94
C ALA A 193 3.83 -23.81 -1.64
N GLN A 194 4.29 -24.27 -0.47
CA GLN A 194 3.81 -23.81 0.84
C GLN A 194 4.41 -22.46 1.22
N VAL A 195 5.69 -22.20 0.90
CA VAL A 195 6.33 -20.89 1.08
C VAL A 195 5.74 -19.82 0.15
N ALA A 196 5.36 -20.21 -1.08
CA ALA A 196 4.70 -19.32 -2.04
C ALA A 196 3.27 -18.92 -1.65
N ARG A 197 2.63 -19.63 -0.71
CA ARG A 197 1.24 -19.39 -0.30
C ARG A 197 1.08 -18.59 1.00
N ALA A 198 2.14 -18.40 1.78
CA ALA A 198 2.06 -17.79 3.10
C ALA A 198 2.06 -16.24 3.05
N SER A 199 0.88 -15.65 2.89
CA SER A 199 0.51 -14.38 3.54
C SER A 199 -0.60 -14.73 4.51
N SER A 200 -0.41 -14.53 5.82
CA SER A 200 -1.46 -14.85 6.78
C SER A 200 -2.59 -13.81 6.70
N PRO A 201 -3.86 -14.16 6.96
CA PRO A 201 -4.95 -13.19 7.02
C PRO A 201 -4.66 -12.05 8.00
N ARG A 202 -3.94 -12.35 9.10
CA ARG A 202 -3.47 -11.37 10.08
C ARG A 202 -2.50 -10.35 9.47
N GLU A 203 -1.56 -10.81 8.63
CA GLU A 203 -0.66 -9.91 7.89
C GLU A 203 -1.45 -9.00 6.93
N MET A 204 -2.43 -9.55 6.20
CA MET A 204 -3.28 -8.76 5.31
C MET A 204 -4.11 -7.73 6.07
N ALA A 205 -4.69 -8.11 7.21
CA ALA A 205 -5.44 -7.20 8.07
C ALA A 205 -4.55 -6.09 8.63
N ALA A 206 -3.29 -6.39 9.02
CA ALA A 206 -2.34 -5.39 9.47
C ALA A 206 -2.00 -4.38 8.37
N LEU A 207 -1.80 -4.83 7.12
CA LEU A 207 -1.57 -3.95 5.97
C LEU A 207 -2.77 -3.04 5.71
N ILE A 208 -3.99 -3.61 5.71
CA ILE A 208 -5.24 -2.87 5.52
C ILE A 208 -5.40 -1.83 6.64
N GLY A 209 -5.26 -2.24 7.90
CA GLY A 209 -5.42 -1.38 9.06
C GLY A 209 -4.42 -0.22 9.09
N ALA A 210 -3.14 -0.48 8.79
CA ALA A 210 -2.11 0.55 8.76
C ALA A 210 -2.41 1.64 7.72
N VAL A 211 -2.94 1.26 6.55
CA VAL A 211 -3.34 2.22 5.51
C VAL A 211 -4.67 2.91 5.85
N ALA A 212 -5.64 2.16 6.35
CA ALA A 212 -7.00 2.65 6.63
C ALA A 212 -7.08 3.64 7.79
N LEU A 213 -6.09 3.64 8.69
CA LEU A 213 -6.08 4.49 9.87
C LEU A 213 -6.16 5.98 9.53
N ARG A 214 -5.59 6.40 8.39
CA ARG A 214 -5.60 7.79 7.94
C ARG A 214 -6.85 8.09 7.10
N PRO A 215 -7.83 8.86 7.59
CA PRO A 215 -8.94 9.29 6.76
C PRO A 215 -8.45 10.32 5.72
N CYS A 216 -9.01 10.31 4.52
CA CYS A 216 -8.59 11.28 3.51
C CYS A 216 -9.28 12.64 3.71
N THR A 217 -8.50 13.72 3.66
CA THR A 217 -8.97 15.10 3.88
C THR A 217 -10.07 15.51 2.89
N GLY A 218 -10.01 15.01 1.66
CA GLY A 218 -11.09 15.16 0.67
C GLY A 218 -12.42 14.50 1.07
N ALA A 219 -12.39 13.32 1.71
CA ALA A 219 -13.61 12.69 2.24
C ALA A 219 -14.20 13.53 3.36
N LEU A 220 -13.34 14.01 4.28
CA LEU A 220 -13.79 14.87 5.37
C LEU A 220 -14.52 16.10 4.81
N PHE A 221 -13.91 16.79 3.86
CA PHE A 221 -14.51 17.95 3.18
C PHE A 221 -15.88 17.60 2.57
N LEU A 222 -15.94 16.55 1.76
CA LEU A 222 -17.16 16.12 1.08
C LEU A 222 -18.27 15.76 2.09
N LEU A 223 -17.95 14.91 3.07
CA LEU A 223 -18.90 14.41 4.07
C LEU A 223 -19.42 15.53 4.98
N ILE A 224 -18.56 16.46 5.39
CA ILE A 224 -18.96 17.60 6.19
C ILE A 224 -19.91 18.49 5.38
N LEU A 225 -19.59 18.82 4.12
CA LEU A 225 -20.47 19.63 3.28
C LEU A 225 -21.82 18.93 3.04
N THR A 226 -21.82 17.65 2.69
CA THR A 226 -23.06 16.92 2.45
C THR A 226 -23.88 16.74 3.72
N ALA A 227 -23.26 16.61 4.89
CA ALA A 227 -23.96 16.63 6.19
C ALA A 227 -24.64 17.98 6.45
N ARG A 228 -23.92 19.10 6.22
CA ARG A 228 -24.49 20.46 6.35
C ARG A 228 -25.60 20.74 5.34
N MET A 229 -25.61 20.00 4.24
CA MET A 229 -26.62 20.03 3.21
C MET A 229 -27.68 18.93 3.39
N GLU A 230 -27.74 18.25 4.53
CA GLU A 230 -28.74 17.19 4.81
C GLU A 230 -28.81 16.08 3.75
N ILE A 231 -27.73 15.87 2.99
CA ILE A 231 -27.58 14.87 1.92
C ILE A 231 -26.39 13.95 2.19
N PHE A 232 -26.14 13.65 3.48
CA PHE A 232 -24.97 12.89 3.92
C PHE A 232 -24.78 11.56 3.18
N GLY A 233 -25.87 10.83 2.90
CA GLY A 233 -25.84 9.58 2.14
C GLY A 233 -25.23 9.71 0.74
N LEU A 234 -25.47 10.84 0.05
CA LEU A 234 -24.84 11.12 -1.25
C LEU A 234 -23.34 11.41 -1.09
N GLY A 235 -22.94 11.96 0.06
CA GLY A 235 -21.53 12.07 0.45
C GLY A 235 -20.86 10.71 0.63
N ILE A 236 -21.53 9.75 1.27
CA ILE A 236 -21.02 8.38 1.40
C ILE A 236 -20.81 7.75 0.01
N ALA A 237 -21.79 7.92 -0.91
CA ALA A 237 -21.64 7.44 -2.28
C ALA A 237 -20.43 8.06 -3.00
N GLY A 238 -20.19 9.37 -2.81
CA GLY A 238 -18.99 10.03 -3.31
C GLY A 238 -17.70 9.51 -2.67
N VAL A 239 -17.68 9.25 -1.36
CA VAL A 239 -16.52 8.63 -0.69
C VAL A 239 -16.22 7.24 -1.22
N LEU A 240 -17.24 6.43 -1.50
CA LEU A 240 -17.07 5.12 -2.15
C LEU A 240 -16.46 5.27 -3.55
N ALA A 241 -16.96 6.21 -4.36
CA ALA A 241 -16.40 6.49 -5.68
C ALA A 241 -14.91 6.94 -5.60
N MET A 242 -14.60 7.78 -4.62
CA MET A 242 -13.24 8.23 -4.34
C MET A 242 -12.32 7.09 -3.87
N ALA A 243 -12.83 6.17 -3.04
CA ALA A 243 -12.11 4.97 -2.65
C ALA A 243 -11.84 4.05 -3.87
N LEU A 244 -12.77 3.96 -4.83
CA LEU A 244 -12.53 3.23 -6.08
C LEU A 244 -11.48 3.91 -6.96
N GLY A 245 -11.51 5.25 -7.07
CA GLY A 245 -10.46 6.01 -7.74
C GLY A 245 -9.08 5.76 -7.14
N THR A 246 -8.99 5.78 -5.81
CA THR A 246 -7.75 5.48 -5.05
C THR A 246 -7.32 4.02 -5.26
N ALA A 247 -8.27 3.09 -5.27
CA ALA A 247 -8.02 1.67 -5.50
C ALA A 247 -7.46 1.42 -6.91
N SER A 248 -7.93 2.12 -7.93
CA SER A 248 -7.46 1.93 -9.30
C SER A 248 -5.94 2.08 -9.45
N VAL A 249 -5.37 3.13 -8.82
CA VAL A 249 -3.92 3.40 -8.85
C VAL A 249 -3.16 2.43 -7.93
N THR A 250 -3.67 2.18 -6.73
CA THR A 250 -2.96 1.30 -5.78
C THR A 250 -2.97 -0.18 -6.21
N VAL A 251 -4.03 -0.63 -6.87
CA VAL A 251 -4.08 -1.93 -7.56
C VAL A 251 -3.09 -1.96 -8.71
N ALA A 252 -2.99 -0.92 -9.54
CA ALA A 252 -1.99 -0.86 -10.59
C ALA A 252 -0.55 -0.99 -10.02
N VAL A 253 -0.26 -0.29 -8.92
CA VAL A 253 1.02 -0.42 -8.20
C VAL A 253 1.24 -1.84 -7.67
N ALA A 254 0.22 -2.46 -7.08
CA ALA A 254 0.29 -3.85 -6.61
C ALA A 254 0.63 -4.83 -7.75
N LEU A 255 -0.04 -4.69 -8.89
CA LEU A 255 0.18 -5.53 -10.06
C LEU A 255 1.58 -5.32 -10.64
N ALA A 256 2.02 -4.06 -10.77
CA ALA A 256 3.35 -3.71 -11.24
C ALA A 256 4.45 -4.28 -10.33
N ALA A 257 4.28 -4.18 -9.01
CA ALA A 257 5.24 -4.73 -8.04
C ALA A 257 5.34 -6.27 -8.15
N VAL A 258 4.21 -6.96 -8.30
CA VAL A 258 4.19 -8.43 -8.48
C VAL A 258 4.81 -8.83 -9.82
N TRP A 259 4.51 -8.09 -10.89
CA TRP A 259 5.09 -8.31 -12.21
C TRP A 259 6.62 -8.12 -12.20
N ALA A 260 7.10 -7.00 -11.64
CA ALA A 260 8.52 -6.72 -11.51
C ALA A 260 9.24 -7.82 -10.71
N ARG A 261 8.68 -8.22 -9.56
CA ARG A 261 9.22 -9.31 -8.74
C ARG A 261 9.29 -10.64 -9.52
N ARG A 262 8.23 -11.00 -10.27
CA ARG A 262 8.21 -12.22 -11.09
C ARG A 262 9.30 -12.18 -12.15
N GLY A 263 9.46 -11.06 -12.88
CA GLY A 263 10.53 -10.90 -13.86
C GLY A 263 11.93 -11.10 -13.27
N VAL A 264 12.18 -10.60 -12.05
CA VAL A 264 13.43 -10.84 -11.31
C VAL A 264 13.59 -12.31 -10.95
N VAL A 265 12.54 -12.93 -10.42
CA VAL A 265 12.55 -14.34 -9.98
C VAL A 265 12.77 -15.29 -11.16
N ASP A 266 12.00 -15.13 -12.24
CA ASP A 266 12.09 -15.96 -13.43
C ASP A 266 13.44 -15.79 -14.13
N GLY A 267 14.07 -14.62 -13.98
CA GLY A 267 15.42 -14.38 -14.46
C GLY A 267 16.56 -15.06 -13.69
N LEU A 268 16.29 -15.44 -12.44
CA LEU A 268 17.22 -16.15 -11.55
C LEU A 268 16.99 -17.68 -11.55
N SER A 269 16.04 -18.16 -12.35
CA SER A 269 15.52 -19.54 -12.39
C SER A 269 16.53 -20.66 -12.68
N GLY A 270 17.78 -20.35 -13.02
CA GLY A 270 18.83 -21.35 -13.19
C GLY A 270 19.35 -21.99 -11.90
N SER A 271 18.95 -21.51 -10.71
CA SER A 271 19.24 -22.19 -9.43
C SER A 271 18.26 -21.78 -8.34
N ALA A 272 17.30 -22.65 -7.99
CA ALA A 272 16.39 -22.45 -6.85
C ALA A 272 17.13 -22.07 -5.54
N ALA A 273 18.36 -22.58 -5.37
CA ALA A 273 19.26 -22.23 -4.27
C ALA A 273 19.68 -20.74 -4.23
N ARG A 274 19.92 -20.10 -5.39
CA ARG A 274 20.27 -18.66 -5.45
C ARG A 274 19.07 -17.77 -5.13
N LEU A 275 17.90 -18.14 -5.63
CA LEU A 275 16.63 -17.47 -5.30
C LEU A 275 16.32 -17.53 -3.81
N ALA A 276 16.56 -18.69 -3.20
CA ALA A 276 16.44 -18.86 -1.76
C ALA A 276 17.44 -17.99 -0.99
N ALA A 277 18.67 -17.81 -1.50
CA ALA A 277 19.70 -16.99 -0.87
C ALA A 277 19.46 -15.47 -0.95
N VAL A 278 18.89 -14.97 -2.06
CA VAL A 278 18.72 -13.52 -2.31
C VAL A 278 17.42 -12.97 -1.69
N GLN A 279 16.37 -13.80 -1.60
CA GLN A 279 15.05 -13.39 -1.07
C GLN A 279 15.10 -12.71 0.31
N PRO A 280 15.83 -13.21 1.32
CA PRO A 280 15.92 -12.55 2.62
C PRO A 280 16.57 -11.16 2.55
N GLY A 281 17.55 -10.98 1.66
CA GLY A 281 18.19 -9.68 1.43
C GLY A 281 17.22 -8.65 0.85
N ILE A 282 16.36 -9.06 -0.08
CA ILE A 282 15.29 -8.21 -0.63
C ILE A 282 14.30 -7.82 0.48
N GLU A 283 13.86 -8.78 1.30
CA GLU A 283 12.96 -8.51 2.43
C GLU A 283 13.56 -7.51 3.43
N ILE A 284 14.86 -7.62 3.74
CA ILE A 284 15.57 -6.68 4.60
C ILE A 284 15.64 -5.29 3.97
N ALA A 285 16.15 -5.19 2.73
CA ALA A 285 16.35 -3.92 2.06
C ALA A 285 15.01 -3.16 1.91
N VAL A 286 13.96 -3.83 1.42
CA VAL A 286 12.64 -3.22 1.28
C VAL A 286 12.04 -2.87 2.64
N GLY A 287 12.15 -3.75 3.64
CA GLY A 287 11.64 -3.51 4.99
C GLY A 287 12.29 -2.29 5.63
N LEU A 288 13.62 -2.16 5.55
CA LEU A 288 14.36 -1.01 6.06
C LEU A 288 14.03 0.28 5.31
N SER A 289 13.88 0.24 3.98
CA SER A 289 13.47 1.41 3.20
C SER A 289 12.07 1.89 3.59
N ILE A 290 11.10 0.98 3.75
CA ILE A 290 9.75 1.32 4.23
C ILE A 290 9.83 1.92 5.64
N ALA A 291 10.57 1.27 6.55
CA ALA A 291 10.71 1.72 7.93
C ALA A 291 11.34 3.11 8.02
N TRP A 292 12.40 3.36 7.25
CA TRP A 292 13.07 4.65 7.19
C TRP A 292 12.13 5.73 6.67
N ILE A 293 11.55 5.54 5.47
CA ILE A 293 10.71 6.57 4.83
C ILE A 293 9.46 6.86 5.67
N ALA A 294 8.78 5.83 6.17
CA ALA A 294 7.58 6.04 6.98
C ALA A 294 7.93 6.59 8.37
N GLY A 295 9.03 6.15 8.97
CA GLY A 295 9.49 6.60 10.28
C GLY A 295 9.92 8.06 10.28
N THR A 296 10.64 8.54 9.25
CA THR A 296 11.03 9.94 9.15
C THR A 296 9.81 10.86 9.02
N ILE A 297 8.78 10.45 8.26
CA ILE A 297 7.54 11.21 8.13
C ILE A 297 6.76 11.22 9.47
N ALA A 298 6.65 10.07 10.14
CA ALA A 298 5.98 9.97 11.44
C ALA A 298 6.65 10.86 12.51
N LEU A 299 7.98 10.85 12.57
CA LEU A 299 8.75 11.64 13.54
C LEU A 299 8.71 13.14 13.22
N ALA A 300 8.64 13.53 11.95
CA ALA A 300 8.50 14.93 11.56
C ALA A 300 7.15 15.55 11.94
N ALA A 301 6.18 14.73 12.35
CA ALA A 301 4.84 15.15 12.76
C ALA A 301 4.67 15.22 14.31
N LEU A 302 5.71 14.87 15.08
CA LEU A 302 5.78 15.01 16.54
C LEU A 302 6.42 16.35 16.93
#